data_AF-A0A329SPJ8-F1
#
_entry.id   AF-A0A329SPJ8-F1
#
_cell.length_a   1.000
_cell.length_b   1.000
_cell.length_c   1.000
_cell.angle_alpha   90.00
_cell.angle_beta   90.00
_cell.angle_gamma   90.00
#
_symmetry.space_group_name_H-M   'P 1'
#
loop_
_entity.id
_entity.type
_entity.pdbx_description
1 polymer ?
#
loop_
_entity_poly.entity_id
_entity_poly.type
_entity_poly.pdbx_seq_one_letter_code
_entity_poly.pdbx_strand_id
1 'polypeptide(L)'
;MKITLLCMLLGISCWTGAATEDTSPANTTRELQIDFEPGVVFNQPQCVVENGFDYSGNDIGSAPAPTPWDCCVPCSNRPGCNAYTWTDFNDGTCWFKSGRGTINVNSAARSAIMSGDAGCQQEQNIDYVGSDLGSASAARATDCCTVCSNTPGCRAYTFTTLNSGTCWLKSTKGRMVVRAGFTSGSPYLEAATCGLENGVDYAGNDIGSARSSTAGGCCSICRNFGGCRAFSWTNTDGGTCWLKNRKDATVRRDGVISGQSTANPPAPSCAMEQNVDYDGATIGNARSTDPYGCCSICMRTANCRAFSWNNFEGGTCWLKSARGTAIQRAGVFSSVV
;
A
#
# COMPACT_ATOMS: atom_id res chain seq x y z
N MET A 1 25.80 -48.23 -42.27
CA MET A 1 26.44 -48.71 -43.51
C MET A 1 25.64 -48.26 -44.73
N LYS A 2 25.71 -46.95 -45.06
CA LYS A 2 25.22 -46.35 -46.32
C LYS A 2 25.50 -44.83 -46.45
N ILE A 3 26.50 -44.30 -45.73
CA ILE A 3 26.94 -42.89 -45.81
C ILE A 3 28.48 -42.85 -45.81
N THR A 4 29.12 -43.76 -46.56
CA THR A 4 30.59 -43.82 -46.68
C THR A 4 31.05 -43.82 -48.14
N LEU A 5 30.18 -43.39 -49.07
CA LEU A 5 30.48 -43.34 -50.49
C LEU A 5 29.99 -42.06 -51.15
N LEU A 6 30.23 -40.90 -50.50
CA LEU A 6 30.10 -39.58 -51.16
C LEU A 6 30.90 -38.49 -50.43
N CYS A 7 32.17 -38.76 -50.08
CA CYS A 7 33.05 -37.75 -49.45
C CYS A 7 34.45 -37.68 -50.09
N MET A 8 34.61 -38.09 -51.36
CA MET A 8 35.92 -38.11 -52.05
C MET A 8 36.14 -37.02 -53.12
N LEU A 9 35.36 -35.93 -53.15
CA LEU A 9 35.55 -34.89 -54.19
C LEU A 9 35.71 -33.43 -53.70
N LEU A 10 35.66 -33.14 -52.39
CA LEU A 10 35.68 -31.73 -51.92
C LEU A 10 36.53 -31.45 -50.67
N GLY A 11 37.61 -32.19 -50.41
CA GLY A 11 38.76 -31.70 -49.63
C GLY A 11 38.49 -31.03 -48.27
N ILE A 12 37.66 -31.60 -47.41
CA ILE A 12 37.46 -31.13 -46.02
C ILE A 12 37.79 -32.26 -45.05
N SER A 13 38.57 -31.95 -44.02
CA SER A 13 39.09 -32.87 -43.00
C SER A 13 37.99 -33.46 -42.10
N CYS A 14 37.95 -34.79 -41.99
CA CYS A 14 37.16 -35.50 -40.97
C CYS A 14 38.00 -35.67 -39.70
N TRP A 15 37.50 -35.19 -38.56
CA TRP A 15 37.97 -35.60 -37.23
C TRP A 15 37.10 -36.75 -36.72
N THR A 16 37.74 -37.86 -36.32
CA THR A 16 37.12 -38.99 -35.62
C THR A 16 37.61 -39.00 -34.16
N GLY A 17 36.88 -38.31 -33.28
CA GLY A 17 37.02 -38.44 -31.83
C GLY A 17 35.98 -39.42 -31.29
N ALA A 18 36.43 -40.37 -30.48
CA ALA A 18 35.67 -41.52 -29.98
C ALA A 18 34.52 -41.16 -29.02
N ALA A 19 33.49 -42.00 -29.02
CA ALA A 19 32.36 -41.98 -28.09
C ALA A 19 32.62 -42.88 -26.87
N THR A 20 32.28 -42.40 -25.67
CA THR A 20 31.91 -43.25 -24.53
C THR A 20 30.69 -42.67 -23.82
N GLU A 21 29.60 -43.42 -23.97
CA GLU A 21 28.49 -43.75 -23.06
C GLU A 21 27.88 -42.76 -22.04
N ASP A 22 26.56 -42.68 -22.19
CA ASP A 22 25.50 -42.68 -21.17
C ASP A 22 25.21 -41.39 -20.38
N THR A 23 24.06 -40.77 -20.69
CA THR A 23 22.97 -40.54 -19.71
C THR A 23 21.73 -39.92 -20.40
N SER A 24 20.57 -40.41 -19.95
CA SER A 24 19.16 -40.00 -20.15
C SER A 24 18.86 -38.53 -20.55
N PRO A 25 17.78 -38.25 -21.31
CA PRO A 25 17.50 -36.90 -21.82
C PRO A 25 16.98 -35.98 -20.71
N ALA A 26 17.77 -34.97 -20.36
CA ALA A 26 17.31 -33.82 -19.58
C ALA A 26 16.68 -32.77 -20.52
N ASN A 27 15.43 -32.49 -20.22
CA ASN A 27 14.53 -31.49 -20.79
C ASN A 27 15.18 -30.10 -20.91
N THR A 28 15.39 -29.62 -22.13
CA THR A 28 15.96 -28.29 -22.43
C THR A 28 15.00 -27.18 -22.04
N THR A 29 15.17 -26.63 -20.83
CA THR A 29 14.72 -25.27 -20.54
C THR A 29 15.87 -24.32 -20.86
N ARG A 30 15.67 -23.50 -21.89
CA ARG A 30 16.60 -22.46 -22.31
C ARG A 30 16.47 -21.29 -21.33
N GLU A 31 17.20 -21.33 -20.22
CA GLU A 31 17.42 -20.15 -19.38
C GLU A 31 18.17 -19.10 -20.20
N LEU A 32 17.63 -17.88 -20.27
CA LEU A 32 18.36 -16.72 -20.73
C LEU A 32 19.37 -16.35 -19.63
N GLN A 33 20.59 -16.88 -19.73
CA GLN A 33 21.73 -16.33 -19.00
C GLN A 33 22.02 -14.93 -19.55
N ILE A 34 21.68 -13.90 -18.78
CA ILE A 34 22.15 -12.53 -19.01
C ILE A 34 23.42 -12.38 -18.18
N ASP A 35 24.57 -12.39 -18.86
CA ASP A 35 25.85 -12.06 -18.25
C ASP A 35 25.86 -10.57 -17.87
N PHE A 36 25.72 -10.27 -16.57
CA PHE A 36 25.86 -8.90 -16.07
C PHE A 36 27.36 -8.54 -15.98
N GLU A 37 27.79 -7.61 -16.83
CA GLU A 37 29.06 -6.90 -16.69
C GLU A 37 29.15 -6.27 -15.27
N PRO A 38 30.19 -6.58 -14.47
CA PRO A 38 30.33 -6.03 -13.14
C PRO A 38 30.62 -4.52 -13.21
N GLY A 39 29.62 -3.70 -12.87
CA GLY A 39 29.74 -2.24 -12.81
C GLY A 39 28.58 -1.45 -13.42
N VAL A 40 27.61 -2.11 -14.08
CA VAL A 40 26.43 -1.43 -14.61
C VAL A 40 25.37 -1.27 -13.52
N VAL A 41 25.27 -0.06 -12.95
CA VAL A 41 24.12 0.33 -12.14
C VAL A 41 22.95 0.64 -13.07
N PHE A 42 22.05 -0.32 -13.26
CA PHE A 42 20.78 -0.08 -13.94
C PHE A 42 19.87 0.73 -13.03
N ASN A 43 19.90 2.06 -13.19
CA ASN A 43 18.95 2.96 -12.53
C ASN A 43 17.61 2.96 -13.30
N GLN A 44 17.04 1.76 -13.53
CA GLN A 44 15.72 1.65 -14.15
C GLN A 44 14.66 2.17 -13.16
N PRO A 45 13.66 2.93 -13.65
CA PRO A 45 12.56 3.37 -12.82
C PRO A 45 11.88 2.14 -12.23
N GLN A 46 11.65 2.16 -10.92
CA GLN A 46 10.92 1.11 -10.22
C GLN A 46 9.43 1.43 -10.25
N CYS A 47 8.62 0.44 -10.62
CA CYS A 47 7.17 0.52 -10.54
C CYS A 47 6.66 -0.71 -9.80
N VAL A 48 6.12 -0.51 -8.61
CA VAL A 48 5.44 -1.57 -7.87
C VAL A 48 4.02 -1.67 -8.42
N VAL A 49 3.75 -2.75 -9.16
CA VAL A 49 2.44 -3.00 -9.78
C VAL A 49 1.42 -3.43 -8.72
N GLU A 50 0.41 -2.60 -8.53
CA GLU A 50 -0.79 -2.82 -7.74
C GLU A 50 -1.84 -3.58 -8.58
N ASN A 51 -2.08 -4.84 -8.22
CA ASN A 51 -2.98 -5.74 -8.93
C ASN A 51 -4.43 -5.57 -8.49
N GLY A 52 -5.35 -5.58 -9.46
CA GLY A 52 -6.79 -5.53 -9.19
C GLY A 52 -7.32 -4.12 -8.95
N PHE A 53 -6.56 -3.10 -9.35
CA PHE A 53 -6.94 -1.70 -9.22
C PHE A 53 -6.74 -0.95 -10.52
N ASP A 54 -7.76 -0.22 -10.91
CA ASP A 54 -7.74 0.77 -11.98
C ASP A 54 -7.60 2.16 -11.37
N TYR A 55 -6.65 2.96 -11.86
CA TYR A 55 -6.62 4.38 -11.57
C TYR A 55 -7.40 5.07 -12.68
N SER A 56 -8.57 5.65 -12.41
CA SER A 56 -9.34 6.33 -13.45
C SER A 56 -9.13 7.84 -13.46
N GLY A 57 -9.13 8.43 -14.66
CA GLY A 57 -8.85 9.85 -14.86
C GLY A 57 -7.37 10.19 -14.74
N ASN A 58 -7.07 11.49 -14.83
CA ASN A 58 -5.70 12.02 -14.96
C ASN A 58 -4.92 11.50 -16.18
N ASP A 59 -5.60 10.90 -17.17
CA ASP A 59 -4.97 10.36 -18.37
C ASP A 59 -4.27 11.46 -19.19
N ILE A 60 -3.02 11.20 -19.54
CA ILE A 60 -2.19 12.09 -20.36
C ILE A 60 -1.79 11.44 -21.70
N GLY A 61 -2.09 10.15 -21.88
CA GLY A 61 -1.87 9.40 -23.11
C GLY A 61 -1.89 7.90 -22.89
N SER A 62 -1.69 7.12 -23.95
CA SER A 62 -1.61 5.67 -23.87
C SER A 62 -0.59 5.10 -24.87
N ALA A 63 -0.18 3.84 -24.65
CA ALA A 63 0.65 3.08 -25.58
C ALA A 63 0.38 1.57 -25.45
N PRO A 64 0.52 0.79 -26.55
CA PRO A 64 0.48 -0.67 -26.47
C PRO A 64 1.60 -1.22 -25.58
N ALA A 65 1.31 -2.25 -24.81
CA ALA A 65 2.27 -2.91 -23.93
C ALA A 65 1.85 -4.35 -23.62
N PRO A 66 2.71 -5.36 -23.89
CA PRO A 66 2.35 -6.76 -23.66
C PRO A 66 2.05 -7.08 -22.18
N THR A 67 2.73 -6.41 -21.24
CA THR A 67 2.56 -6.64 -19.81
C THR A 67 2.48 -5.34 -19.01
N PRO A 68 1.94 -5.38 -17.78
CA PRO A 68 1.91 -4.21 -16.89
C PRO A 68 3.27 -3.61 -16.56
N TRP A 69 4.35 -4.42 -16.57
CA TRP A 69 5.71 -3.96 -16.26
C TRP A 69 6.30 -3.14 -17.41
N ASP A 70 5.89 -3.43 -18.65
CA ASP A 70 6.33 -2.72 -19.84
C ASP A 70 5.86 -1.26 -19.87
N CYS A 71 4.91 -0.88 -18.99
CA CYS A 71 4.46 0.52 -18.83
C CYS A 71 5.45 1.41 -18.06
N CYS A 72 6.35 0.82 -17.27
CA CYS A 72 7.15 1.58 -16.31
C CYS A 72 8.14 2.53 -16.99
N VAL A 73 8.94 2.01 -17.92
CA VAL A 73 9.92 2.81 -18.67
C VAL A 73 9.24 3.89 -19.53
N PRO A 74 8.21 3.58 -20.35
CA PRO A 74 7.47 4.60 -21.09
C PRO A 74 6.85 5.70 -20.21
N CYS A 75 6.28 5.36 -19.05
CA CYS A 75 5.77 6.38 -18.13
C CYS A 75 6.92 7.25 -17.58
N SER A 76 8.02 6.65 -17.11
CA SER A 76 9.15 7.41 -16.57
C SER A 76 9.75 8.44 -17.52
N ASN A 77 9.75 8.14 -18.82
CA ASN A 77 10.28 9.02 -19.86
C ASN A 77 9.26 10.05 -20.35
N ARG A 78 8.00 9.95 -19.94
CA ARG A 78 6.92 10.81 -20.40
C ARG A 78 6.76 12.01 -19.45
N PRO A 79 6.98 13.25 -19.91
CA PRO A 79 6.84 14.43 -19.07
C PRO A 79 5.47 14.47 -18.38
N GLY A 80 5.49 14.61 -17.06
CA GLY A 80 4.30 14.68 -16.22
C GLY A 80 3.65 13.33 -15.91
N CYS A 81 4.17 12.18 -16.36
CA CYS A 81 3.64 10.88 -15.97
C CYS A 81 4.10 10.50 -14.56
N ASN A 82 3.16 10.33 -13.64
CA ASN A 82 3.43 9.93 -12.25
C ASN A 82 2.70 8.64 -11.86
N ALA A 83 1.87 8.09 -12.75
CA ALA A 83 1.21 6.81 -12.57
C ALA A 83 0.80 6.22 -13.92
N TYR A 84 0.46 4.92 -13.94
CA TYR A 84 -0.19 4.29 -15.07
C TYR A 84 -1.21 3.25 -14.60
N THR A 85 -2.14 2.90 -15.49
CA THR A 85 -2.93 1.68 -15.41
C THR A 85 -2.73 0.88 -16.68
N TRP A 86 -2.46 -0.40 -16.57
CA TRP A 86 -2.46 -1.35 -17.67
C TRP A 86 -3.77 -2.13 -17.67
N THR A 87 -4.34 -2.34 -18.86
CA THR A 87 -5.48 -3.23 -19.10
C THR A 87 -5.22 -4.14 -20.30
N ASP A 88 -6.04 -5.17 -20.48
CA ASP A 88 -6.03 -6.11 -21.60
C ASP A 88 -6.62 -5.53 -22.91
N PHE A 89 -6.93 -4.24 -22.93
CA PHE A 89 -7.42 -3.56 -24.11
C PHE A 89 -6.40 -3.63 -25.26
N ASN A 90 -6.83 -4.04 -26.45
CA ASN A 90 -5.99 -4.22 -27.65
C ASN A 90 -4.71 -5.04 -27.39
N ASP A 91 -4.85 -6.22 -26.79
CA ASP A 91 -3.74 -7.12 -26.43
C ASP A 91 -2.72 -6.51 -25.45
N GLY A 92 -3.16 -5.49 -24.70
CA GLY A 92 -2.39 -4.83 -23.66
C GLY A 92 -2.14 -3.36 -23.96
N THR A 93 -2.62 -2.49 -23.08
CA THR A 93 -2.48 -1.03 -23.22
C THR A 93 -2.11 -0.40 -21.88
N CYS A 94 -1.06 0.43 -21.88
CA CYS A 94 -0.74 1.37 -20.81
C CYS A 94 -1.55 2.65 -20.97
N TRP A 95 -2.22 3.06 -19.91
CA TRP A 95 -2.91 4.35 -19.77
C TRP A 95 -2.10 5.23 -18.81
N PHE A 96 -1.27 6.14 -19.36
CA PHE A 96 -0.36 7.01 -18.62
C PHE A 96 -1.10 8.16 -17.95
N LYS A 97 -0.72 8.52 -16.73
CA LYS A 97 -1.44 9.47 -15.89
C LYS A 97 -0.56 10.50 -15.22
N SER A 98 -1.10 11.70 -15.03
CA SER A 98 -0.41 12.78 -14.32
C SER A 98 -0.28 12.56 -12.80
N GLY A 99 -0.95 11.56 -12.26
CA GLY A 99 -0.91 11.16 -10.85
C GLY A 99 -1.85 10.00 -10.61
N ARG A 100 -1.83 9.45 -9.38
CA ARG A 100 -2.83 8.46 -8.96
C ARG A 100 -4.22 9.07 -9.16
N GLY A 101 -5.03 8.46 -10.01
CA GLY A 101 -6.39 8.90 -10.34
C GLY A 101 -7.39 8.46 -9.27
N THR A 102 -8.65 8.25 -9.67
CA THR A 102 -9.63 7.58 -8.82
C THR A 102 -9.31 6.09 -8.72
N ILE A 103 -9.16 5.53 -7.53
CA ILE A 103 -8.89 4.09 -7.39
C ILE A 103 -10.20 3.30 -7.45
N ASN A 104 -10.34 2.44 -8.46
CA ASN A 104 -11.46 1.52 -8.60
C ASN A 104 -10.96 0.08 -8.47
N VAL A 105 -11.68 -0.76 -7.73
CA VAL A 105 -11.40 -2.21 -7.72
C VAL A 105 -11.79 -2.76 -9.08
N ASN A 106 -10.82 -3.30 -9.80
CA ASN A 106 -10.99 -3.93 -11.10
C ASN A 106 -9.94 -5.04 -11.25
N SER A 107 -10.37 -6.31 -11.16
CA SER A 107 -9.48 -7.47 -11.21
C SER A 107 -8.68 -7.61 -12.52
N ALA A 108 -9.13 -6.99 -13.60
CA ALA A 108 -8.43 -6.99 -14.90
C ALA A 108 -7.36 -5.89 -15.01
N ALA A 109 -7.40 -4.87 -14.14
CA ALA A 109 -6.49 -3.74 -14.19
C ALA A 109 -5.25 -3.96 -13.30
N ARG A 110 -4.13 -3.37 -13.72
CA ARG A 110 -2.86 -3.39 -13.00
C ARG A 110 -2.28 -2.00 -13.04
N SER A 111 -2.17 -1.35 -11.89
CA SER A 111 -1.76 0.05 -11.83
C SER A 111 -0.44 0.21 -11.11
N ALA A 112 0.28 1.29 -11.37
CA ALA A 112 1.45 1.63 -10.55
C ALA A 112 1.60 3.14 -10.46
N ILE A 113 2.23 3.58 -9.38
CA ILE A 113 2.77 4.93 -9.24
C ILE A 113 4.27 4.91 -9.54
N MET A 114 4.78 6.00 -10.09
CA MET A 114 6.22 6.17 -10.30
C MET A 114 6.87 6.51 -8.95
N SER A 115 7.56 5.57 -8.32
CA SER A 115 8.29 5.80 -7.06
C SER A 115 9.51 4.91 -6.94
N GLY A 116 10.61 5.46 -6.40
CA GLY A 116 11.84 4.70 -6.11
C GLY A 116 11.85 4.04 -4.73
N ASP A 117 10.86 4.30 -3.87
CA ASP A 117 10.83 3.73 -2.52
C ASP A 117 10.35 2.27 -2.54
N ALA A 118 11.00 1.44 -1.73
CA ALA A 118 10.60 0.05 -1.56
C ALA A 118 9.32 -0.04 -0.70
N GLY A 119 8.28 -0.70 -1.22
CA GLY A 119 7.15 -1.18 -0.42
C GLY A 119 7.58 -2.21 0.63
N CYS A 120 6.60 -2.84 1.30
CA CYS A 120 6.82 -3.93 2.25
C CYS A 120 7.51 -3.57 3.58
N GLN A 121 7.51 -2.31 3.99
CA GLN A 121 7.98 -1.95 5.34
C GLN A 121 7.12 -2.65 6.40
N GLN A 122 7.77 -3.35 7.34
CA GLN A 122 7.11 -4.18 8.34
C GLN A 122 6.93 -3.43 9.66
N GLU A 123 5.70 -3.42 10.16
CA GLU A 123 5.35 -2.94 11.48
C GLU A 123 5.24 -4.15 12.44
N GLN A 124 6.25 -4.32 13.30
CA GLN A 124 6.35 -5.43 14.24
C GLN A 124 5.44 -5.24 15.44
N ASN A 125 4.83 -6.33 15.90
CA ASN A 125 3.83 -6.38 16.97
C ASN A 125 2.59 -5.51 16.68
N ILE A 126 2.23 -5.38 15.41
CA ILE A 126 1.08 -4.60 14.96
C ILE A 126 0.15 -5.49 14.17
N ASP A 127 -1.13 -5.36 14.50
CA ASP A 127 -2.25 -5.95 13.80
C ASP A 127 -3.04 -4.84 13.09
N TYR A 128 -3.08 -4.88 11.76
CA TYR A 128 -4.08 -4.14 11.00
C TYR A 128 -5.42 -4.85 11.14
N VAL A 129 -6.39 -4.25 11.83
CA VAL A 129 -7.67 -4.93 12.07
C VAL A 129 -8.71 -4.64 10.99
N GLY A 130 -9.45 -5.69 10.60
CA GLY A 130 -10.55 -5.62 9.63
C GLY A 130 -10.09 -5.62 8.17
N SER A 131 -11.07 -5.41 7.27
CA SER A 131 -10.86 -5.35 5.82
C SER A 131 -10.25 -6.62 5.21
N ASP A 132 -10.43 -7.78 5.84
CA ASP A 132 -9.88 -9.05 5.36
C ASP A 132 -10.53 -9.51 4.05
N LEU A 133 -9.69 -9.84 3.08
CA LEU A 133 -10.04 -10.45 1.80
C LEU A 133 -9.96 -11.98 1.85
N GLY A 134 -9.14 -12.49 2.76
CA GLY A 134 -8.85 -13.91 2.91
C GLY A 134 -7.50 -14.13 3.58
N SER A 135 -7.01 -15.36 3.55
CA SER A 135 -5.71 -15.70 4.10
C SER A 135 -4.93 -16.67 3.21
N ALA A 136 -3.61 -16.69 3.40
CA ALA A 136 -2.69 -17.59 2.71
C ALA A 136 -1.62 -18.07 3.67
N SER A 137 -1.09 -19.28 3.46
CA SER A 137 0.06 -19.76 4.22
C SER A 137 1.34 -19.05 3.78
N ALA A 138 2.20 -18.72 4.73
CA ALA A 138 3.52 -18.15 4.46
C ALA A 138 4.48 -18.49 5.59
N ALA A 139 5.74 -18.78 5.27
CA ALA A 139 6.73 -19.11 6.29
C ALA A 139 7.22 -17.88 7.06
N ARG A 140 7.31 -16.72 6.40
CA ARG A 140 7.80 -15.47 6.98
C ARG A 140 6.89 -14.29 6.66
N ALA A 141 6.87 -13.30 7.56
CA ALA A 141 6.10 -12.07 7.36
C ALA A 141 6.46 -11.30 6.07
N THR A 142 7.69 -11.43 5.57
CA THR A 142 8.11 -10.80 4.31
C THR A 142 7.46 -11.46 3.10
N ASP A 143 7.15 -12.75 3.19
CA ASP A 143 6.53 -13.50 2.10
C ASP A 143 5.09 -13.04 1.88
N CYS A 144 4.41 -12.60 2.95
CA CYS A 144 3.10 -11.97 2.87
C CYS A 144 3.07 -10.73 1.99
N CYS A 145 4.19 -10.03 1.83
CA CYS A 145 4.23 -8.89 0.92
C CYS A 145 4.05 -9.32 -0.53
N THR A 146 4.79 -10.34 -0.96
CA THR A 146 4.67 -10.93 -2.30
C THR A 146 3.29 -11.56 -2.51
N VAL A 147 2.76 -12.26 -1.50
CA VAL A 147 1.42 -12.83 -1.59
C VAL A 147 0.38 -11.73 -1.77
N CYS A 148 0.46 -10.66 -0.98
CA CYS A 148 -0.47 -9.54 -1.09
C CYS A 148 -0.31 -8.79 -2.41
N SER A 149 0.91 -8.51 -2.86
CA SER A 149 1.13 -7.83 -4.16
C SER A 149 0.54 -8.61 -5.33
N ASN A 150 0.53 -9.94 -5.25
CA ASN A 150 -0.02 -10.83 -6.27
C ASN A 150 -1.51 -11.16 -6.08
N THR A 151 -2.14 -10.71 -4.99
CA THR A 151 -3.56 -10.94 -4.72
C THR A 151 -4.38 -9.74 -5.20
N PRO A 152 -5.28 -9.91 -6.19
CA PRO A 152 -6.13 -8.82 -6.66
C PRO A 152 -6.89 -8.15 -5.51
N GLY A 153 -6.78 -6.83 -5.41
CA GLY A 153 -7.46 -6.07 -4.37
C GLY A 153 -6.74 -5.99 -3.02
N CYS A 154 -5.66 -6.75 -2.79
CA CYS A 154 -4.93 -6.71 -1.52
C CYS A 154 -4.00 -5.49 -1.47
N ARG A 155 -4.17 -4.65 -0.44
CA ARG A 155 -3.37 -3.44 -0.17
C ARG A 155 -2.62 -3.46 1.15
N ALA A 156 -2.93 -4.39 2.04
CA ALA A 156 -2.20 -4.57 3.28
C ALA A 156 -2.28 -6.02 3.74
N TYR A 157 -1.42 -6.40 4.66
CA TYR A 157 -1.48 -7.72 5.29
C TYR A 157 -1.12 -7.64 6.76
N THR A 158 -1.58 -8.64 7.52
CA THR A 158 -1.08 -8.97 8.85
C THR A 158 -0.58 -10.41 8.82
N PHE A 159 0.67 -10.66 9.18
CA PHE A 159 1.22 -11.99 9.37
C PHE A 159 1.05 -12.44 10.82
N THR A 160 0.70 -13.70 11.03
CA THR A 160 0.68 -14.37 12.34
C THR A 160 1.36 -15.74 12.26
N THR A 161 1.75 -16.29 13.40
CA THR A 161 2.34 -17.65 13.50
C THR A 161 1.30 -18.77 13.49
N LEU A 162 0.01 -18.46 13.24
CA LEU A 162 -1.05 -19.44 13.15
C LEU A 162 -0.77 -20.42 12.00
N ASN A 163 -1.00 -21.72 12.21
CA ASN A 163 -0.82 -22.78 11.20
C ASN A 163 0.57 -22.76 10.54
N SER A 164 1.63 -22.59 11.34
CA SER A 164 3.02 -22.47 10.88
C SER A 164 3.30 -21.22 10.02
N GLY A 165 2.41 -20.23 10.09
CA GLY A 165 2.51 -18.95 9.43
C GLY A 165 1.35 -18.68 8.48
N THR A 166 0.63 -17.59 8.73
CA THR A 166 -0.55 -17.17 7.98
C THR A 166 -0.48 -15.67 7.65
N CYS A 167 -0.67 -15.32 6.39
CA CYS A 167 -0.93 -13.96 5.93
C CYS A 167 -2.43 -13.71 5.89
N TRP A 168 -2.90 -12.73 6.65
CA TRP A 168 -4.26 -12.20 6.56
C TRP A 168 -4.27 -11.02 5.59
N LEU A 169 -4.76 -11.25 4.38
CA LEU A 169 -4.73 -10.32 3.24
C LEU A 169 -5.88 -9.32 3.36
N LYS A 170 -5.63 -8.04 3.11
CA LYS A 170 -6.59 -6.95 3.39
C LYS A 170 -6.75 -5.98 2.24
N SER A 171 -7.95 -5.48 2.05
CA SER A 171 -8.28 -4.50 1.00
C SER A 171 -7.81 -3.08 1.29
N THR A 172 -7.45 -2.76 2.54
CA THR A 172 -6.88 -1.48 2.96
C THR A 172 -6.04 -1.68 4.23
N LYS A 173 -5.12 -0.75 4.52
CA LYS A 173 -4.56 -0.63 5.87
C LYS A 173 -5.71 -0.27 6.81
N GLY A 174 -6.02 -1.18 7.73
CA GLY A 174 -7.06 -1.00 8.75
C GLY A 174 -6.57 -0.17 9.94
N ARG A 175 -7.39 -0.14 11.00
CA ARG A 175 -6.97 0.43 12.29
C ARG A 175 -5.80 -0.39 12.86
N MET A 176 -4.89 0.26 13.58
CA MET A 176 -3.71 -0.41 14.13
C MET A 176 -3.92 -0.79 15.60
N VAL A 177 -3.64 -2.04 15.95
CA VAL A 177 -3.65 -2.55 17.32
C VAL A 177 -2.27 -3.12 17.65
N VAL A 178 -1.75 -2.79 18.83
CA VAL A 178 -0.52 -3.40 19.34
C VAL A 178 -0.85 -4.83 19.78
N ARG A 179 -0.24 -5.82 19.11
CA ARG A 179 -0.45 -7.24 19.37
C ARG A 179 0.85 -8.01 19.16
N ALA A 180 1.38 -8.56 20.25
CA ALA A 180 2.65 -9.30 20.21
C ALA A 180 2.58 -10.49 19.25
N GLY A 181 3.65 -10.68 18.45
CA GLY A 181 3.75 -11.79 17.49
C GLY A 181 2.99 -11.58 16.17
N PHE A 182 2.40 -10.41 15.96
CA PHE A 182 1.77 -10.02 14.71
C PHE A 182 2.71 -9.08 13.96
N THR A 183 2.84 -9.23 12.64
CA THR A 183 3.68 -8.35 11.81
C THR A 183 2.87 -7.86 10.63
N SER A 184 2.62 -6.57 10.54
CA SER A 184 1.81 -5.98 9.47
C SER A 184 2.66 -5.26 8.43
N GLY A 185 2.13 -5.07 7.23
CA GLY A 185 2.82 -4.37 6.15
C GLY A 185 1.91 -4.02 4.98
N SER A 186 2.41 -3.18 4.08
CA SER A 186 1.75 -2.83 2.82
C SER A 186 2.72 -3.04 1.66
N PRO A 187 2.34 -3.78 0.60
CA PRO A 187 3.17 -3.92 -0.59
C PRO A 187 3.31 -2.61 -1.37
N TYR A 188 2.34 -1.71 -1.22
CA TYR A 188 2.33 -0.45 -1.96
C TYR A 188 2.66 0.70 -1.03
N LEU A 189 3.39 1.68 -1.58
CA LEU A 189 3.53 2.95 -0.90
C LEU A 189 2.16 3.63 -0.90
N GLU A 190 1.71 4.06 0.27
CA GLU A 190 0.69 5.09 0.39
C GLU A 190 1.32 6.44 0.01
N ALA A 191 1.82 6.55 -1.23
CA ALA A 191 2.33 7.81 -1.73
C ALA A 191 1.13 8.73 -1.84
N ALA A 192 1.21 9.82 -1.07
CA ALA A 192 0.12 10.75 -0.87
C ALA A 192 0.01 11.70 -2.07
N THR A 193 -0.36 11.07 -3.18
CA THR A 193 -0.46 11.63 -4.53
C THR A 193 -1.81 12.30 -4.74
N CYS A 194 -2.65 12.38 -3.70
CA CYS A 194 -4.05 12.81 -3.82
C CYS A 194 -4.84 12.00 -4.86
N GLY A 195 -4.56 10.70 -4.94
CA GLY A 195 -5.47 9.75 -5.57
C GLY A 195 -6.86 9.89 -4.96
N LEU A 196 -7.85 10.02 -5.82
CA LEU A 196 -9.23 10.16 -5.41
C LEU A 196 -9.85 8.77 -5.18
N GLU A 197 -10.83 8.66 -4.31
CA GLU A 197 -11.57 7.43 -4.05
C GLU A 197 -13.05 7.78 -4.15
N ASN A 198 -13.68 7.44 -5.28
CA ASN A 198 -15.06 7.81 -5.57
C ASN A 198 -16.02 6.83 -4.87
N GLY A 199 -17.09 7.37 -4.30
CA GLY A 199 -18.03 6.59 -3.51
C GLY A 199 -17.45 6.10 -2.19
N VAL A 200 -16.36 6.70 -1.70
CA VAL A 200 -15.70 6.34 -0.45
C VAL A 200 -15.64 7.56 0.44
N ASP A 201 -16.11 7.39 1.67
CA ASP A 201 -16.00 8.37 2.75
C ASP A 201 -14.98 7.92 3.78
N TYR A 202 -14.00 8.78 4.05
CA TYR A 202 -13.12 8.59 5.20
C TYR A 202 -13.87 9.02 6.46
N ALA A 203 -14.19 8.10 7.35
CA ALA A 203 -15.08 8.40 8.47
C ALA A 203 -14.31 9.05 9.63
N GLY A 204 -14.81 10.20 10.10
CA GLY A 204 -14.31 10.91 11.28
C GLY A 204 -12.96 11.60 11.07
N ASN A 205 -12.28 11.91 12.19
CA ASN A 205 -10.99 12.62 12.22
C ASN A 205 -11.00 14.02 11.57
N ASP A 206 -12.18 14.63 11.43
CA ASP A 206 -12.32 15.97 10.86
C ASP A 206 -11.66 17.02 11.76
N ILE A 207 -10.86 17.88 11.11
CA ILE A 207 -10.13 18.98 11.74
C ILE A 207 -10.56 20.34 11.20
N GLY A 208 -11.46 20.35 10.22
CA GLY A 208 -12.01 21.54 9.61
C GLY A 208 -12.68 21.22 8.27
N SER A 209 -13.18 22.26 7.62
CA SER A 209 -13.68 22.15 6.25
C SER A 209 -13.34 23.40 5.45
N ALA A 210 -13.37 23.27 4.13
CA ALA A 210 -13.12 24.37 3.20
C ALA A 210 -13.88 24.16 1.89
N ARG A 211 -14.15 25.24 1.18
CA ARG A 211 -14.88 25.21 -0.10
C ARG A 211 -13.94 24.83 -1.25
N SER A 212 -14.39 23.93 -2.12
CA SER A 212 -13.74 23.61 -3.39
C SER A 212 -14.79 23.11 -4.37
N SER A 213 -14.86 23.71 -5.56
CA SER A 213 -15.79 23.28 -6.61
C SER A 213 -15.50 21.88 -7.15
N THR A 214 -14.30 21.33 -6.89
CA THR A 214 -13.91 19.98 -7.32
C THR A 214 -13.25 19.21 -6.19
N ALA A 215 -13.38 17.88 -6.19
CA ALA A 215 -12.67 17.01 -5.26
C ALA A 215 -11.14 17.13 -5.38
N GLY A 216 -10.64 17.29 -6.61
CA GLY A 216 -9.21 17.51 -6.87
C GLY A 216 -8.66 18.75 -6.16
N GLY A 217 -9.44 19.84 -6.07
CA GLY A 217 -9.04 21.06 -5.35
C GLY A 217 -8.82 20.85 -3.84
N CYS A 218 -9.50 19.86 -3.24
CA CYS A 218 -9.32 19.54 -1.81
C CYS A 218 -7.92 19.05 -1.47
N CYS A 219 -7.21 18.47 -2.45
CA CYS A 219 -5.83 18.06 -2.27
C CYS A 219 -4.93 19.23 -1.88
N SER A 220 -4.95 20.31 -2.67
CA SER A 220 -4.14 21.51 -2.42
C SER A 220 -4.56 22.20 -1.13
N ILE A 221 -5.87 22.25 -0.87
CA ILE A 221 -6.39 22.78 0.40
C ILE A 221 -5.85 21.99 1.58
N CYS A 222 -5.93 20.65 1.54
CA CYS A 222 -5.44 19.81 2.63
C CYS A 222 -3.93 19.94 2.82
N ARG A 223 -3.13 20.00 1.75
CA ARG A 223 -1.67 20.22 1.86
C ARG A 223 -1.31 21.53 2.56
N ASN A 224 -2.15 22.55 2.42
CA ASN A 224 -1.95 23.86 3.04
C ASN A 224 -2.67 24.02 4.39
N PHE A 225 -3.46 23.04 4.82
CA PHE A 225 -4.17 23.06 6.09
C PHE A 225 -3.35 22.32 7.15
N GLY A 226 -2.87 23.05 8.16
CA GLY A 226 -2.01 22.50 9.22
C GLY A 226 -2.58 21.22 9.85
N GLY A 227 -1.83 20.13 9.74
CA GLY A 227 -2.21 18.83 10.29
C GLY A 227 -3.19 18.00 9.43
N CYS A 228 -3.62 18.48 8.26
CA CYS A 228 -4.44 17.70 7.35
C CYS A 228 -3.59 16.64 6.63
N ARG A 229 -4.11 15.42 6.58
CA ARG A 229 -3.49 14.26 5.92
C ARG A 229 -4.43 13.61 4.91
N ALA A 230 -5.74 13.83 5.04
CA ALA A 230 -6.75 13.27 4.17
C ALA A 230 -7.97 14.19 4.09
N PHE A 231 -8.86 13.96 3.13
CA PHE A 231 -10.12 14.68 3.00
C PHE A 231 -11.21 13.78 2.44
N SER A 232 -12.47 14.12 2.75
CA SER A 232 -13.66 13.65 2.00
C SER A 232 -14.28 14.88 1.34
N TRP A 233 -14.54 14.87 0.04
CA TRP A 233 -15.26 15.93 -0.66
C TRP A 233 -16.72 15.53 -0.89
N THR A 234 -17.64 16.48 -0.69
CA THR A 234 -19.07 16.32 -1.01
C THR A 234 -19.55 17.51 -1.83
N ASN A 235 -20.64 17.35 -2.58
CA ASN A 235 -21.25 18.47 -3.31
C ASN A 235 -22.05 19.44 -2.42
N THR A 236 -21.94 19.32 -1.10
CA THR A 236 -22.59 20.21 -0.13
C THR A 236 -22.15 21.66 -0.38
N ASP A 237 -23.10 22.59 -0.34
CA ASP A 237 -22.92 24.04 -0.59
C ASP A 237 -22.26 24.39 -1.94
N GLY A 238 -22.24 23.47 -2.91
CA GLY A 238 -21.52 23.60 -4.19
C GLY A 238 -20.07 23.11 -4.15
N GLY A 239 -19.74 22.18 -3.24
CA GLY A 239 -18.43 21.53 -3.12
C GLY A 239 -17.65 21.86 -1.84
N THR A 240 -17.67 20.95 -0.85
CA THR A 240 -17.00 21.10 0.45
C THR A 240 -15.99 19.99 0.67
N CYS A 241 -14.77 20.36 1.05
CA CYS A 241 -13.72 19.49 1.56
C CYS A 241 -13.85 19.34 3.07
N TRP A 242 -14.09 18.14 3.56
CA TRP A 242 -14.03 17.76 4.96
C TRP A 242 -12.62 17.27 5.28
N LEU A 243 -11.81 18.15 5.88
CA LEU A 243 -10.38 17.98 6.07
C LEU A 243 -10.10 17.14 7.32
N LYS A 244 -9.20 16.18 7.20
CA LYS A 244 -8.98 15.15 8.21
C LYS A 244 -7.50 15.00 8.51
N ASN A 245 -7.16 14.81 9.78
CA ASN A 245 -5.78 14.56 10.17
C ASN A 245 -5.36 13.09 10.07
N ARG A 246 -6.25 12.15 9.69
CA ARG A 246 -5.93 10.75 9.40
C ARG A 246 -6.96 10.10 8.49
N LYS A 247 -6.54 9.06 7.76
CA LYS A 247 -7.39 8.09 7.05
C LYS A 247 -7.48 6.81 7.87
N ASP A 248 -8.46 6.67 8.75
CA ASP A 248 -8.61 5.47 9.61
C ASP A 248 -9.67 4.52 9.03
N ALA A 249 -10.95 4.74 9.35
CA ALA A 249 -12.05 3.96 8.81
C ALA A 249 -12.50 4.50 7.45
N THR A 250 -12.84 3.60 6.54
CA THR A 250 -13.44 3.95 5.23
C THR A 250 -14.81 3.28 5.12
N VAL A 251 -15.77 4.00 4.53
CA VAL A 251 -17.14 3.51 4.33
C VAL A 251 -17.55 3.83 2.90
N ARG A 252 -18.22 2.88 2.23
CA ARG A 252 -18.82 3.15 0.93
C ARG A 252 -19.97 4.16 1.10
N ARG A 253 -19.89 5.28 0.41
CA ARG A 253 -20.90 6.33 0.42
C ARG A 253 -20.94 7.03 -0.94
N ASP A 254 -21.99 6.76 -1.70
CA ASP A 254 -22.16 7.36 -3.03
C ASP A 254 -22.22 8.89 -2.95
N GLY A 255 -21.61 9.58 -3.93
CA GLY A 255 -21.53 11.04 -3.98
C GLY A 255 -20.43 11.67 -3.12
N VAL A 256 -19.62 10.86 -2.41
CA VAL A 256 -18.42 11.32 -1.69
C VAL A 256 -17.16 10.91 -2.43
N ILE A 257 -16.21 11.83 -2.54
CA ILE A 257 -14.91 11.57 -3.17
C ILE A 257 -13.82 11.89 -2.16
N SER A 258 -13.10 10.87 -1.70
CA SER A 258 -12.05 11.06 -0.70
C SER A 258 -10.66 11.06 -1.31
N GLY A 259 -9.66 11.56 -0.59
CA GLY A 259 -8.28 11.54 -1.05
C GLY A 259 -7.30 11.73 0.10
N GLN A 260 -6.12 11.13 -0.02
CA GLN A 260 -5.07 11.22 0.99
C GLN A 260 -3.90 12.07 0.47
N SER A 261 -3.60 13.16 1.19
CA SER A 261 -2.54 14.12 0.87
C SER A 261 -1.26 13.85 1.65
N THR A 262 -1.33 13.10 2.76
CA THR A 262 -0.17 12.61 3.54
C THR A 262 -0.50 11.24 4.14
N ALA A 263 0.43 10.29 4.12
CA ALA A 263 0.26 9.00 4.78
C ALA A 263 -0.02 9.17 6.28
N ASN A 264 -0.77 8.27 6.90
CA ASN A 264 -0.92 8.18 8.36
C ASN A 264 0.44 7.97 9.05
N PRO A 265 0.57 8.27 10.36
CA PRO A 265 1.85 8.03 11.01
C PRO A 265 2.07 6.52 11.08
N PRO A 266 3.32 6.04 10.91
CA PRO A 266 3.62 4.64 11.09
C PRO A 266 3.41 4.25 12.56
N ALA A 267 3.14 2.97 12.80
CA ALA A 267 3.14 2.44 14.15
C ALA A 267 4.51 2.69 14.84
N PRO A 268 4.54 2.87 16.18
CA PRO A 268 3.45 2.68 17.14
C PRO A 268 2.51 3.88 17.31
N SER A 269 2.71 4.99 16.59
CA SER A 269 1.82 6.16 16.72
C SER A 269 0.39 5.81 16.30
N CYS A 270 -0.59 6.15 17.14
CA CYS A 270 -2.00 5.76 17.01
C CYS A 270 -2.29 4.24 16.97
N ALA A 271 -1.31 3.37 17.25
CA ALA A 271 -1.57 1.95 17.42
C ALA A 271 -2.12 1.70 18.83
N MET A 272 -3.26 1.01 18.92
CA MET A 272 -3.98 0.87 20.18
C MET A 272 -3.39 -0.25 21.05
N GLU A 273 -2.88 0.08 22.23
CA GLU A 273 -2.63 -0.85 23.33
C GLU A 273 -3.97 -1.10 24.05
N GLN A 274 -4.51 -2.32 23.94
CA GLN A 274 -5.79 -2.70 24.55
C GLN A 274 -5.60 -3.18 25.98
N ASN A 275 -6.55 -2.82 26.85
CA ASN A 275 -6.52 -3.13 28.28
C ASN A 275 -5.30 -2.56 29.01
N VAL A 276 -4.75 -1.45 28.52
CA VAL A 276 -3.59 -0.79 29.12
C VAL A 276 -3.97 0.65 29.43
N ASP A 277 -3.67 1.07 30.66
CA ASP A 277 -3.69 2.47 31.07
C ASP A 277 -2.26 2.99 31.14
N TYR A 278 -2.07 4.22 30.68
CA TYR A 278 -0.82 4.93 30.87
C TYR A 278 -0.97 5.75 32.16
N ASP A 279 -0.16 5.49 33.15
CA ASP A 279 -0.26 6.18 34.44
C ASP A 279 0.57 7.47 34.46
N GLY A 280 -0.02 8.52 35.04
CA GLY A 280 0.58 9.85 35.15
C GLY A 280 0.57 10.68 33.87
N ALA A 281 1.32 11.79 33.89
CA ALA A 281 1.52 12.73 32.78
C ALA A 281 0.25 13.34 32.15
N THR A 282 -0.91 13.25 32.81
CA THR A 282 -2.17 13.81 32.31
C THR A 282 -2.10 15.34 32.22
N ILE A 283 -2.37 15.87 31.04
CA ILE A 283 -2.41 17.31 30.75
C ILE A 283 -3.82 17.83 30.46
N GLY A 284 -4.80 16.94 30.36
CA GLY A 284 -6.19 17.29 30.13
C GLY A 284 -7.02 16.08 29.73
N ASN A 285 -8.28 16.32 29.40
CA ASN A 285 -9.16 15.31 28.85
C ASN A 285 -10.06 15.88 27.76
N ALA A 286 -10.63 14.99 26.96
CA ALA A 286 -11.60 15.35 25.93
C ALA A 286 -12.58 14.18 25.69
N ARG A 287 -13.79 14.51 25.23
CA ARG A 287 -14.81 13.51 24.91
C ARG A 287 -14.49 12.84 23.58
N SER A 288 -14.62 11.51 23.53
CA SER A 288 -14.61 10.75 22.28
C SER A 288 -15.34 9.43 22.47
N THR A 289 -16.29 9.11 21.60
CA THR A 289 -17.11 7.89 21.71
C THR A 289 -16.36 6.62 21.31
N ASP A 290 -15.18 6.74 20.70
CA ASP A 290 -14.34 5.64 20.24
C ASP A 290 -12.86 5.97 20.53
N PRO A 291 -12.04 5.00 20.98
CA PRO A 291 -10.66 5.26 21.40
C PRO A 291 -9.75 5.77 20.28
N TYR A 292 -10.02 5.46 19.00
CA TYR A 292 -9.19 5.94 17.89
C TYR A 292 -9.37 7.45 17.67
N GLY A 293 -10.53 8.01 18.02
CA GLY A 293 -10.75 9.46 18.02
C GLY A 293 -9.76 10.22 18.92
N CYS A 294 -9.30 9.60 20.01
CA CYS A 294 -8.34 10.22 20.93
C CYS A 294 -6.99 10.51 20.29
N CYS A 295 -6.55 9.70 19.32
CA CYS A 295 -5.30 10.01 18.65
C CYS A 295 -5.42 11.33 17.87
N SER A 296 -6.60 11.61 17.28
CA SER A 296 -6.82 12.84 16.50
C SER A 296 -6.86 14.07 17.41
N ILE A 297 -7.52 13.92 18.56
CA ILE A 297 -7.56 14.94 19.61
C ILE A 297 -6.14 15.22 20.12
N CYS A 298 -5.36 14.18 20.44
CA CYS A 298 -4.00 14.33 20.95
C CYS A 298 -3.08 15.01 19.92
N MET A 299 -3.12 14.62 18.64
CA MET A 299 -2.36 15.28 17.57
C MET A 299 -2.60 16.80 17.46
N ARG A 300 -3.78 17.26 17.87
CA ARG A 300 -4.18 18.67 17.86
C ARG A 300 -3.93 19.38 19.19
N THR A 301 -3.63 18.63 20.24
CA THR A 301 -3.45 19.17 21.59
C THR A 301 -1.98 19.46 21.82
N ALA A 302 -1.66 20.72 22.10
CA ALA A 302 -0.29 21.12 22.39
C ALA A 302 0.29 20.27 23.54
N ASN A 303 1.52 19.81 23.34
CA ASN A 303 2.25 18.93 24.26
C ASN A 303 1.63 17.55 24.51
N CYS A 304 0.59 17.12 23.79
CA CYS A 304 0.10 15.75 23.90
C CYS A 304 1.00 14.79 23.10
N ARG A 305 1.44 13.71 23.75
CA ARG A 305 2.33 12.66 23.20
C ARG A 305 1.78 11.25 23.42
N ALA A 306 0.74 11.12 24.23
CA ALA A 306 0.04 9.87 24.46
C ALA A 306 -1.38 10.14 24.99
N PHE A 307 -2.22 9.11 25.01
CA PHE A 307 -3.51 9.17 25.67
C PHE A 307 -3.89 7.82 26.25
N SER A 308 -4.86 7.83 27.16
CA SER A 308 -5.62 6.63 27.56
C SER A 308 -7.09 6.94 27.45
N TRP A 309 -7.86 6.05 26.86
CA TRP A 309 -9.30 6.18 26.69
C TRP A 309 -10.02 5.15 27.54
N ASN A 310 -11.12 5.55 28.15
CA ASN A 310 -12.05 4.65 28.83
C ASN A 310 -13.50 5.11 28.63
N ASN A 311 -14.46 4.28 29.02
CA ASN A 311 -15.89 4.57 28.85
C ASN A 311 -16.45 5.59 29.87
N PHE A 312 -15.60 6.33 30.58
CA PHE A 312 -16.06 7.36 31.52
C PHE A 312 -16.95 8.36 30.78
N GLU A 313 -18.14 8.64 31.33
CA GLU A 313 -19.17 9.52 30.76
C GLU A 313 -19.61 9.19 29.31
N GLY A 314 -19.40 7.96 28.83
CA GLY A 314 -19.68 7.55 27.44
C GLY A 314 -18.48 7.72 26.49
N GLY A 315 -17.27 7.77 27.04
CA GLY A 315 -16.01 7.80 26.28
C GLY A 315 -15.18 9.06 26.50
N THR A 316 -14.06 8.94 27.21
CA THR A 316 -13.15 10.05 27.55
C THR A 316 -11.71 9.70 27.19
N CYS A 317 -11.04 10.61 26.48
CA CYS A 317 -9.60 10.60 26.24
C CYS A 317 -8.89 11.35 27.36
N TRP A 318 -8.06 10.68 28.14
CA TRP A 318 -7.14 11.27 29.11
C TRP A 318 -5.82 11.57 28.40
N LEU A 319 -5.63 12.82 27.99
CA LEU A 319 -4.51 13.31 27.18
C LEU A 319 -3.27 13.48 28.04
N LYS A 320 -2.10 13.07 27.52
CA LYS A 320 -0.87 12.97 28.29
C LYS A 320 0.33 13.57 27.57
N SER A 321 1.25 14.14 28.34
CA SER A 321 2.51 14.69 27.81
C SER A 321 3.58 13.64 27.53
N ALA A 322 3.42 12.42 28.01
CA ALA A 322 4.30 11.29 27.76
C ALA A 322 3.53 9.96 27.95
N ARG A 323 4.11 8.84 27.49
CA ARG A 323 3.56 7.49 27.69
C ARG A 323 3.43 7.11 29.17
N GLY A 324 4.32 7.59 30.04
CA GLY A 324 4.32 7.20 31.45
C GLY A 324 4.50 5.68 31.65
N THR A 325 4.04 5.18 32.80
CA THR A 325 4.08 3.76 33.15
C THR A 325 2.85 3.05 32.58
N ALA A 326 3.04 1.95 31.84
CA ALA A 326 1.93 1.15 31.35
C ALA A 326 1.45 0.17 32.43
N ILE A 327 0.16 0.23 32.77
CA ILE A 327 -0.50 -0.62 33.76
C ILE A 327 -1.63 -1.39 33.09
N GLN A 328 -1.72 -2.69 33.34
CA GLN A 328 -2.84 -3.49 32.86
C GLN A 328 -4.15 -3.06 33.52
N ARG A 329 -5.12 -2.66 32.70
CA ARG A 329 -6.44 -2.20 33.15
C ARG A 329 -7.49 -2.52 32.08
N ALA A 330 -8.35 -3.49 32.38
CA ALA A 330 -9.40 -3.94 31.47
C ALA A 330 -10.31 -2.76 31.04
N GLY A 331 -10.63 -2.70 29.75
CA GLY A 331 -11.50 -1.67 29.18
C GLY A 331 -10.86 -0.29 28.99
N VAL A 332 -9.56 -0.15 29.25
CA VAL A 332 -8.78 1.06 28.92
C VAL A 332 -7.95 0.82 27.67
N PHE A 333 -7.91 1.80 26.78
CA PHE A 333 -7.23 1.73 25.50
C PHE A 333 -6.23 2.89 25.40
N SER A 334 -4.95 2.62 25.23
CA SER A 334 -3.91 3.66 25.23
C SER A 334 -3.12 3.66 23.94
N SER A 335 -2.52 4.80 23.61
CA SER A 335 -1.60 4.89 22.47
C SER A 335 -0.66 6.08 22.63
N VAL A 336 0.55 5.94 22.09
CA VAL A 336 1.47 7.06 21.85
C VAL A 336 1.11 7.77 20.55
N VAL A 337 1.45 9.05 20.45
CA VAL A 337 1.07 9.92 19.33
C VAL A 337 2.27 10.64 18.76
#